data_AF-A0A6P8Y4D3-F1
#
_entry.id   AF-A0A6P8Y4D3-F1
#
_cell.length_a   1.000
_cell.length_b   1.000
_cell.length_c   1.000
_cell.angle_alpha   90.00
_cell.angle_beta   90.00
_cell.angle_gamma   90.00
#
_symmetry.space_group_name_H-M   'P 1'
#
loop_
_entity.id
_entity.type
_entity.pdbx_description
1 polymer ?
#
loop_
_entity_poly.entity_id
_entity_poly.type
_entity_poly.pdbx_seq_one_letter_code
_entity_poly.pdbx_strand_id
1 'polypeptide(L)'
;MARFAVVVALLAVILHVAVGLEGTTRNKLSVKFSTSADKKQKCNFIDMPRTLAAAVKKHFKRMYYRDQGLTSVWCPHSDYHMCLIYDKKGSIAGIQMTLTPKEAATASVPINLNTVPEWEASRNFTMQTYTLTVYFVSKDVIRRGGRKLSPGDSTVPEGAFILQTDSEGREINRLLMPIDQEKAVAPHFALQGCGEGQGIHYNQNRTPDTPCEEFRPYFVLYSSVTKKLVGFVFSSFGEVPSAKQDWFDLMSIYQLKKLAPRGPNCLVDWAEKYTLFTSHVYFIQRPWELTCPGTAY
;
A
#
# COMPACT_ATOMS: atom_id res chain seq x y z
N MET A 1 -35.23 -9.70 -43.43
CA MET A 1 -34.17 -8.72 -43.10
C MET A 1 -34.23 -8.20 -41.65
N ALA A 2 -35.37 -8.25 -40.94
CA ALA A 2 -35.47 -7.74 -39.56
C ALA A 2 -34.83 -8.62 -38.45
N ARG A 3 -34.54 -9.91 -38.71
CA ARG A 3 -33.97 -10.83 -37.70
C ARG A 3 -32.45 -10.71 -37.52
N PHE A 4 -31.73 -10.13 -38.47
CA PHE A 4 -30.28 -9.92 -38.37
C PHE A 4 -29.90 -8.66 -37.56
N ALA A 5 -30.76 -7.64 -37.54
CA ALA A 5 -30.50 -6.39 -36.81
C ALA A 5 -30.56 -6.56 -35.27
N VAL A 6 -31.39 -7.48 -34.78
CA VAL A 6 -31.56 -7.72 -33.33
C VAL A 6 -30.36 -8.47 -32.73
N VAL A 7 -29.71 -9.36 -33.49
CA VAL A 7 -28.56 -10.13 -33.02
C VAL A 7 -27.31 -9.26 -32.91
N VAL A 8 -27.12 -8.28 -33.81
CA VAL A 8 -26.00 -7.34 -33.76
C VAL A 8 -26.13 -6.35 -32.60
N ALA A 9 -27.36 -5.91 -32.28
CA ALA A 9 -27.61 -5.04 -31.12
C ALA A 9 -27.35 -5.75 -29.78
N LEU A 10 -27.70 -7.03 -29.65
CA LEU A 10 -27.41 -7.83 -28.44
C LEU A 10 -25.91 -8.10 -28.27
N LEU A 11 -25.15 -8.33 -29.34
CA LEU A 11 -23.69 -8.47 -29.29
C LEU A 11 -22.99 -7.14 -28.94
N ALA A 12 -23.49 -6.00 -29.40
CA ALA A 12 -22.95 -4.69 -29.05
C ALA A 12 -23.22 -4.31 -27.58
N VAL A 13 -24.36 -4.71 -27.02
CA VAL A 13 -24.67 -4.52 -25.58
C VAL A 13 -23.86 -5.48 -24.70
N ILE A 14 -23.59 -6.71 -25.15
CA ILE A 14 -22.71 -7.64 -24.42
C ILE A 14 -21.24 -7.20 -24.49
N LEU A 15 -20.79 -6.60 -25.60
CA LEU A 15 -19.44 -6.03 -25.68
C LEU A 15 -19.27 -4.75 -24.84
N HIS A 16 -20.32 -3.94 -24.62
CA HIS A 16 -20.23 -2.77 -23.73
C HIS A 16 -20.28 -3.11 -22.23
N VAL A 17 -20.72 -4.32 -21.85
CA VAL A 17 -20.65 -4.79 -20.45
C VAL A 17 -19.31 -5.46 -20.14
N ALA A 18 -18.56 -5.89 -21.16
CA ALA A 18 -17.24 -6.51 -20.99
C ALA A 18 -16.06 -5.50 -20.96
N VAL A 19 -16.29 -4.25 -21.37
CA VAL A 19 -15.32 -3.16 -21.24
C VAL A 19 -15.54 -2.48 -19.88
N GLY A 20 -14.73 -2.82 -18.88
CA GLY A 20 -14.62 -2.04 -17.64
C GLY A 20 -14.92 -2.75 -16.32
N LEU A 21 -14.52 -4.00 -16.14
CA LEU A 21 -14.31 -4.57 -14.78
C LEU A 21 -12.84 -4.40 -14.36
N GLU A 22 -12.26 -3.23 -14.59
CA GLU A 22 -11.01 -2.85 -13.92
C GLU A 22 -11.29 -2.68 -12.42
N GLY A 23 -10.82 -3.60 -11.59
CA GLY A 23 -10.56 -3.35 -10.17
C GLY A 23 -11.68 -2.72 -9.31
N THR A 24 -12.96 -2.81 -9.70
CA THR A 24 -14.04 -2.07 -9.01
C THR A 24 -14.31 -2.60 -7.60
N THR A 25 -14.11 -3.89 -7.40
CA THR A 25 -14.28 -4.56 -6.11
C THR A 25 -12.97 -4.56 -5.33
N ARG A 26 -12.92 -3.77 -4.25
CA ARG A 26 -11.79 -3.67 -3.32
C ARG A 26 -11.76 -4.84 -2.31
N ASN A 27 -12.13 -6.04 -2.74
CA ASN A 27 -12.31 -7.23 -1.90
C ASN A 27 -11.09 -8.17 -1.92
N LYS A 28 -9.91 -7.63 -2.21
CA LYS A 28 -8.64 -8.36 -2.23
C LYS A 28 -7.60 -7.67 -1.38
N LEU A 29 -6.49 -8.37 -1.19
CA LEU A 29 -5.29 -7.84 -0.57
C LEU A 29 -4.10 -8.58 -1.17
N SER A 30 -3.24 -7.87 -1.88
CA SER A 30 -1.98 -8.40 -2.37
C SER A 30 -0.86 -7.39 -2.11
N VAL A 31 0.36 -7.92 -2.04
CA VAL A 31 1.59 -7.16 -1.80
C VAL A 31 2.55 -7.36 -2.96
N LYS A 32 3.49 -6.42 -3.15
CA LYS A 32 4.53 -6.38 -4.19
C LYS A 32 4.00 -6.01 -5.57
N PHE A 33 4.90 -5.42 -6.37
CA PHE A 33 4.70 -5.16 -7.78
C PHE A 33 6.01 -5.39 -8.55
N SER A 34 6.06 -6.38 -9.43
CA SER A 34 7.20 -6.56 -10.34
C SER A 34 6.82 -6.30 -11.80
N THR A 35 7.68 -5.56 -12.51
CA THR A 35 7.59 -5.26 -13.95
C THR A 35 8.17 -6.36 -14.84
N SER A 36 8.64 -7.49 -14.29
CA SER A 36 9.27 -8.54 -15.09
C SER A 36 8.31 -9.07 -16.16
N ALA A 37 8.75 -9.03 -17.42
CA ALA A 37 7.98 -9.35 -18.64
C ALA A 37 7.50 -10.80 -18.77
N ASP A 38 7.57 -11.61 -17.71
CA ASP A 38 7.07 -12.97 -17.73
C ASP A 38 5.53 -12.96 -17.67
N LYS A 39 4.90 -13.42 -18.76
CA LYS A 39 3.45 -13.39 -19.02
C LYS A 39 2.62 -14.20 -18.01
N LYS A 40 3.26 -14.86 -17.03
CA LYS A 40 2.63 -15.49 -15.87
C LYS A 40 2.62 -14.54 -14.66
N GLN A 41 2.00 -13.36 -14.83
CA GLN A 41 1.80 -12.23 -13.90
C GLN A 41 1.48 -12.56 -12.41
N LYS A 42 1.20 -13.82 -12.05
CA LYS A 42 0.87 -14.28 -10.70
C LYS A 42 2.04 -14.30 -9.72
N CYS A 43 3.30 -14.38 -10.19
CA CYS A 43 4.47 -14.39 -9.29
C CYS A 43 4.88 -13.00 -8.78
N ASN A 44 4.28 -11.94 -9.34
CA ASN A 44 4.63 -10.54 -9.06
C ASN A 44 3.75 -9.90 -7.97
N PHE A 45 2.70 -10.60 -7.54
CA PHE A 45 1.75 -10.15 -6.53
C PHE A 45 1.54 -11.29 -5.53
N ILE A 46 1.81 -11.01 -4.26
CA ILE A 46 1.70 -11.99 -3.18
C ILE A 46 0.35 -11.82 -2.52
N ASP A 47 -0.53 -12.81 -2.70
CA ASP A 47 -1.87 -12.81 -2.09
C ASP A 47 -1.78 -12.87 -0.57
N MET A 48 -2.38 -11.88 0.10
CA MET A 48 -2.39 -11.81 1.56
C MET A 48 -3.71 -12.31 2.15
N PRO A 49 -3.68 -13.08 3.25
CA PRO A 49 -4.87 -13.61 3.88
C PRO A 49 -5.71 -12.50 4.54
N ARG A 50 -6.98 -12.37 4.12
CA ARG A 50 -7.91 -11.35 4.67
C ARG A 50 -8.62 -11.79 5.95
N THR A 51 -8.42 -13.04 6.37
CA THR A 51 -8.96 -13.58 7.63
C THR A 51 -7.87 -14.31 8.40
N LEU A 52 -7.99 -14.30 9.72
CA LEU A 52 -7.03 -14.95 10.61
C LEU A 52 -6.95 -16.46 10.34
N ALA A 53 -8.08 -17.11 10.08
CA ALA A 53 -8.12 -18.53 9.73
C ALA A 53 -7.32 -18.83 8.45
N ALA A 54 -7.38 -17.94 7.45
CA ALA A 54 -6.55 -18.06 6.24
C ALA A 54 -5.07 -17.78 6.52
N ALA A 55 -4.76 -16.86 7.44
CA ALA A 55 -3.39 -16.54 7.85
C ALA A 55 -2.71 -17.73 8.51
N VAL A 56 -3.38 -18.39 9.45
CA VAL A 56 -2.89 -19.61 10.10
C VAL A 56 -2.62 -20.70 9.08
N LYS A 57 -3.52 -20.90 8.11
CA LYS A 57 -3.32 -21.86 7.00
C LYS A 57 -2.13 -21.50 6.11
N LYS A 58 -1.80 -20.22 5.99
CA LYS A 58 -0.60 -19.72 5.29
C LYS A 58 0.63 -19.61 6.21
N HIS A 59 0.62 -20.27 7.37
CA HIS A 59 1.73 -20.31 8.32
C HIS A 59 2.14 -18.94 8.90
N PHE A 60 1.20 -18.00 8.98
CA PHE A 60 1.43 -16.79 9.76
C PHE A 60 1.42 -17.13 11.25
N LYS A 61 2.30 -16.50 12.03
CA LYS A 61 2.41 -16.67 13.48
C LYS A 61 2.07 -15.37 14.19
N ARG A 62 1.33 -15.49 15.30
CA ARG A 62 1.01 -14.36 16.15
C ARG A 62 2.28 -13.80 16.76
N MET A 63 2.40 -12.49 16.72
CA MET A 63 3.48 -11.76 17.36
C MET A 63 3.00 -11.12 18.65
N TYR A 64 3.92 -10.96 19.60
CA TYR A 64 3.69 -10.08 20.73
C TYR A 64 3.70 -8.64 20.22
N TYR A 65 2.60 -7.92 20.40
CA TYR A 65 2.44 -6.53 19.99
C TYR A 65 1.63 -5.76 21.04
N ARG A 66 2.02 -4.51 21.29
CA ARG A 66 1.48 -3.67 22.36
C ARG A 66 0.20 -2.93 21.92
N ASP A 67 -0.88 -3.68 21.69
CA ASP A 67 -2.18 -3.10 21.29
C ASP A 67 -3.29 -3.36 22.34
N GLN A 68 -2.95 -3.46 23.63
CA GLN A 68 -3.95 -3.56 24.71
C GLN A 68 -5.05 -4.66 24.49
N GLY A 69 -4.79 -5.65 23.64
CA GLY A 69 -5.71 -6.73 23.26
C GLY A 69 -6.84 -6.36 22.27
N LEU A 70 -6.81 -5.24 21.56
CA LEU A 70 -7.86 -4.87 20.58
C LEU A 70 -7.72 -5.56 19.22
N THR A 71 -6.50 -5.80 18.78
CA THR A 71 -6.13 -6.52 17.57
C THR A 71 -5.01 -7.51 17.87
N SER A 72 -4.59 -8.24 16.84
CA SER A 72 -3.43 -9.11 16.90
C SER A 72 -2.60 -8.97 15.64
N VAL A 73 -1.28 -8.87 15.80
CA VAL A 73 -0.32 -8.83 14.70
C VAL A 73 0.15 -10.25 14.38
N TRP A 74 0.18 -10.59 13.11
CA TRP A 74 0.57 -11.90 12.61
C TRP A 74 1.52 -11.74 11.42
N CYS A 75 2.66 -12.40 11.47
CA CYS A 75 3.68 -12.29 10.43
C CYS A 75 3.94 -13.65 9.78
N PRO A 76 4.40 -13.70 8.52
CA PRO A 76 4.86 -14.93 7.90
C PRO A 76 5.93 -15.61 8.77
N HIS A 77 6.00 -16.94 8.72
CA HIS A 77 6.94 -17.66 9.58
C HIS A 77 8.40 -17.25 9.27
N SER A 78 9.08 -16.75 10.29
CA SER A 78 10.50 -16.32 10.24
C SER A 78 10.74 -15.11 9.33
N ASP A 79 9.73 -14.26 9.13
CA ASP A 79 9.82 -13.03 8.37
C ASP A 79 8.94 -11.95 9.01
N TYR A 80 9.53 -10.83 9.42
CA TYR A 80 8.85 -9.73 10.10
C TYR A 80 8.52 -8.55 9.19
N HIS A 81 8.97 -8.58 7.93
CA HIS A 81 8.93 -7.39 7.09
C HIS A 81 7.51 -6.97 6.72
N MET A 82 6.61 -7.93 6.50
CA MET A 82 5.21 -7.68 6.14
C MET A 82 4.25 -8.46 7.04
N CYS A 83 3.70 -7.79 8.04
CA CYS A 83 2.80 -8.38 9.03
C CYS A 83 1.36 -7.89 8.83
N LEU A 84 0.39 -8.72 9.18
CA LEU A 84 -1.03 -8.43 9.07
C LEU A 84 -1.64 -8.23 10.45
N ILE A 85 -2.53 -7.25 10.55
CA ILE A 85 -3.27 -6.93 11.77
C ILE A 85 -4.68 -7.48 11.62
N TYR A 86 -5.13 -8.30 12.57
CA TYR A 86 -6.49 -8.85 12.62
C TYR A 86 -7.27 -8.32 13.82
N ASP A 87 -8.53 -7.97 13.60
CA ASP A 87 -9.45 -7.60 14.68
C ASP A 87 -9.92 -8.82 15.51
N LYS A 88 -10.68 -8.57 16.59
CA LYS A 88 -11.20 -9.64 17.47
C LYS A 88 -12.15 -10.62 16.77
N LYS A 89 -12.72 -10.26 15.62
CA LYS A 89 -13.57 -11.14 14.80
C LYS A 89 -12.75 -11.93 13.78
N GLY A 90 -11.43 -11.77 13.76
CA GLY A 90 -10.51 -12.46 12.88
C GLY A 90 -10.51 -11.93 11.45
N SER A 91 -11.00 -10.70 11.22
CA SER A 91 -10.96 -10.05 9.91
C SER A 91 -9.74 -9.13 9.82
N ILE A 92 -9.20 -8.97 8.61
CA ILE A 92 -8.08 -8.06 8.37
C ILE A 92 -8.47 -6.62 8.74
N ALA A 93 -7.66 -6.02 9.61
CA ALA A 93 -7.81 -4.67 10.13
C ALA A 93 -6.67 -3.75 9.70
N GLY A 94 -5.55 -4.29 9.21
CA GLY A 94 -4.42 -3.49 8.72
C GLY A 94 -3.21 -4.34 8.31
N ILE A 95 -2.14 -3.67 7.90
CA ILE A 95 -0.85 -4.24 7.53
C ILE A 95 0.27 -3.37 8.08
N GLN A 96 1.42 -3.99 8.34
CA GLN A 96 2.62 -3.34 8.82
C GLN A 96 3.80 -3.67 7.92
N MET A 97 4.61 -2.65 7.63
CA MET A 97 5.98 -2.84 7.16
C MET A 97 6.92 -2.62 8.33
N THR A 98 7.75 -3.61 8.65
CA THR A 98 8.73 -3.49 9.74
C THR A 98 10.14 -3.65 9.20
N LEU A 99 11.02 -2.75 9.59
CA LEU A 99 12.41 -2.69 9.18
C LEU A 99 13.31 -2.59 10.42
N THR A 100 14.50 -3.17 10.35
CA THR A 100 15.58 -2.88 11.30
C THR A 100 16.15 -1.48 11.06
N PRO A 101 16.89 -0.90 12.01
CA PRO A 101 17.56 0.38 11.81
C PRO A 101 18.41 0.42 10.53
N LYS A 102 19.15 -0.66 10.22
CA LYS A 102 20.00 -0.74 9.03
C LYS A 102 19.19 -0.70 7.72
N GLU A 103 18.01 -1.32 7.72
CA GLU A 103 17.11 -1.39 6.56
C GLU A 103 16.31 -0.09 6.36
N ALA A 104 15.87 0.54 7.45
CA ALA A 104 14.99 1.73 7.42
C ALA A 104 15.71 3.03 7.10
N ALA A 105 16.99 3.11 7.44
CA ALA A 105 17.89 4.20 7.12
C ALA A 105 19.32 3.72 7.37
N THR A 106 20.14 3.59 6.32
CA THR A 106 21.59 3.46 6.56
C THR A 106 22.08 4.69 7.32
N ALA A 107 23.16 4.58 8.10
CA ALA A 107 23.69 5.68 8.91
C ALA A 107 23.99 6.97 8.12
N SER A 108 24.02 6.88 6.79
CA SER A 108 24.28 7.98 5.87
C SER A 108 23.01 8.68 5.35
N VAL A 109 21.81 8.11 5.54
CA VAL A 109 20.56 8.75 5.12
C VAL A 109 20.25 9.90 6.09
N PRO A 110 20.13 11.16 5.63
CA PRO A 110 19.91 12.31 6.50
C PRO A 110 18.43 12.46 6.88
N ILE A 111 17.77 11.36 7.27
CA ILE A 111 16.40 11.35 7.82
C ILE A 111 16.46 10.87 9.26
N ASN A 112 15.94 11.67 10.17
CA ASN A 112 15.69 11.21 11.54
C ASN A 112 14.32 10.50 11.59
N LEU A 113 14.32 9.17 11.59
CA LEU A 113 13.09 8.39 11.60
C LEU A 113 12.21 8.67 12.84
N ASN A 114 12.81 9.06 13.97
CA ASN A 114 12.06 9.36 15.20
C ASN A 114 11.26 10.68 15.12
N THR A 115 11.54 11.53 14.13
CA THR A 115 10.80 12.79 13.90
C THR A 115 9.76 12.67 12.80
N VAL A 116 9.71 11.53 12.09
CA VAL A 116 8.73 11.27 11.05
C VAL A 116 7.54 10.54 11.69
N PRO A 117 6.34 11.15 11.77
CA PRO A 117 5.23 10.61 12.56
C PRO A 117 4.79 9.21 12.14
N GLU A 118 5.00 8.80 10.89
CA GLU A 118 4.56 7.50 10.40
C GLU A 118 5.45 6.34 10.87
N TRP A 119 6.67 6.63 11.32
CA TRP A 119 7.59 5.63 11.83
C TRP A 119 7.39 5.43 13.34
N GLU A 120 6.90 4.24 13.70
CA GLU A 120 6.85 3.80 15.09
C GLU A 120 8.15 3.09 15.44
N ALA A 121 8.98 3.72 16.28
CA ALA A 121 10.10 3.06 16.91
C ALA A 121 9.58 2.04 17.93
N SER A 122 9.86 0.75 17.69
CA SER A 122 9.37 -0.34 18.52
C SER A 122 10.49 -1.32 18.88
N ARG A 123 10.26 -2.10 19.93
CA ARG A 123 11.02 -3.32 20.20
C ARG A 123 10.17 -4.52 19.83
N ASN A 124 9.98 -4.73 18.53
CA ASN A 124 9.35 -5.96 18.06
C ASN A 124 10.43 -7.04 17.92
N PHE A 125 10.08 -8.30 18.16
CA PHE A 125 10.99 -9.44 17.94
C PHE A 125 12.32 -9.38 18.72
N THR A 126 12.34 -8.79 19.93
CA THR A 126 13.56 -8.60 20.76
C THR A 126 14.65 -7.72 20.15
N MET A 127 14.40 -7.11 18.99
CA MET A 127 15.31 -6.18 18.32
C MET A 127 14.66 -4.79 18.22
N GLN A 128 15.47 -3.75 18.08
CA GLN A 128 14.94 -2.43 17.74
C GLN A 128 14.47 -2.46 16.29
N THR A 129 13.28 -1.94 16.04
CA THR A 129 12.66 -1.88 14.71
C THR A 129 11.94 -0.56 14.49
N TYR A 130 11.77 -0.21 13.22
CA TYR A 130 10.91 0.88 12.76
C TYR A 130 9.74 0.27 11.99
N THR A 131 8.52 0.62 12.38
CA THR A 131 7.30 0.05 11.80
C THR A 131 6.43 1.14 11.20
N LEU A 132 6.00 0.96 9.95
CA LEU A 132 4.88 1.69 9.35
C LEU A 132 3.61 0.85 9.50
N THR A 133 2.53 1.48 9.95
CA THR A 133 1.24 0.80 10.10
C THR A 133 0.16 1.48 9.27
N VAL A 134 -0.56 0.70 8.46
CA VAL A 134 -1.77 1.15 7.75
C VAL A 134 -2.94 0.28 8.17
N TYR A 135 -3.95 0.91 8.78
CA TYR A 135 -5.22 0.26 9.10
C TYR A 135 -6.19 0.34 7.92
N PHE A 136 -6.98 -0.70 7.72
CA PHE A 136 -7.99 -0.80 6.66
C PHE A 136 -9.42 -0.50 7.15
N VAL A 137 -9.56 -0.20 8.45
CA VAL A 137 -10.81 0.16 9.10
C VAL A 137 -10.54 1.27 10.11
N SER A 138 -11.58 2.04 10.43
CA SER A 138 -11.46 3.12 11.42
C SER A 138 -11.19 2.60 12.83
N LYS A 139 -10.66 3.48 13.69
CA LYS A 139 -10.40 3.17 15.10
C LYS A 139 -11.66 2.72 15.84
N ASP A 140 -12.81 3.28 15.49
CA ASP A 140 -14.09 2.96 16.12
C ASP A 140 -14.59 1.57 15.74
N VAL A 141 -14.33 1.11 14.51
CA VAL A 141 -14.57 -0.30 14.14
C VAL A 141 -13.73 -1.23 15.00
N ILE A 142 -12.44 -0.94 15.19
CA ILE A 142 -11.54 -1.75 16.04
C ILE A 142 -12.00 -1.74 17.50
N ARG A 143 -12.35 -0.58 18.06
CA ARG A 143 -12.84 -0.43 19.44
C ARG A 143 -14.11 -1.25 19.70
N ARG A 144 -15.01 -1.37 18.71
CA ARG A 144 -16.20 -2.22 18.79
C ARG A 144 -15.92 -3.71 18.55
N GLY A 145 -14.65 -4.12 18.55
CA GLY A 145 -14.23 -5.50 18.35
C GLY A 145 -14.12 -5.93 16.89
N GLY A 146 -14.18 -4.98 15.95
CA GLY A 146 -13.99 -5.24 14.52
C GLY A 146 -15.25 -5.63 13.75
N ARG A 147 -15.04 -6.18 12.56
CA ARG A 147 -16.08 -6.57 11.61
C ARG A 147 -15.95 -8.03 11.19
N LYS A 148 -17.05 -8.66 10.78
CA LYS A 148 -16.98 -10.00 10.16
C LYS A 148 -16.88 -9.81 8.66
N LEU A 149 -15.80 -10.29 8.06
CA LEU A 149 -15.51 -10.13 6.64
C LEU A 149 -16.02 -11.32 5.82
N SER A 150 -16.84 -11.02 4.82
CA SER A 150 -17.27 -11.96 3.78
C SER A 150 -16.39 -11.82 2.53
N PRO A 151 -16.33 -12.83 1.64
CA PRO A 151 -15.48 -12.77 0.44
C PRO A 151 -15.73 -11.55 -0.46
N GLY A 152 -16.98 -11.11 -0.57
CA GLY A 152 -17.38 -9.96 -1.39
C GLY A 152 -17.11 -8.59 -0.77
N ASP A 153 -16.90 -8.53 0.55
CA ASP A 153 -16.79 -7.26 1.28
C ASP A 153 -15.50 -6.54 0.92
N SER A 154 -15.53 -5.20 0.93
CA SER A 154 -14.31 -4.39 0.75
C SER A 154 -13.31 -4.63 1.88
N THR A 155 -12.02 -4.70 1.56
CA THR A 155 -10.90 -4.66 2.52
C THR A 155 -10.85 -3.29 3.20
N VAL A 156 -11.13 -2.23 2.44
CA VAL A 156 -11.11 -0.83 2.87
C VAL A 156 -12.49 -0.20 2.64
N PRO A 157 -13.48 -0.38 3.54
CA PRO A 157 -14.82 0.16 3.34
C PRO A 157 -14.86 1.69 3.45
N GLU A 158 -14.06 2.28 4.34
CA GLU A 158 -14.02 3.72 4.63
C GLU A 158 -12.80 4.42 4.01
N GLY A 159 -11.86 3.65 3.46
CA GLY A 159 -10.51 4.10 3.11
C GLY A 159 -9.47 3.28 3.88
N ALA A 160 -8.23 3.73 3.82
CA ALA A 160 -7.15 3.23 4.66
C ALA A 160 -6.64 4.36 5.56
N PHE A 161 -5.96 4.01 6.64
CA PHE A 161 -5.57 4.97 7.67
C PHE A 161 -4.12 4.73 8.07
N ILE A 162 -3.24 5.69 7.79
CA ILE A 162 -1.84 5.63 8.18
C ILE A 162 -1.73 6.02 9.65
N LEU A 163 -1.14 5.16 10.45
CA LEU A 163 -0.85 5.48 11.84
C LEU A 163 0.21 6.58 11.89
N GLN A 164 -0.05 7.62 12.68
CA GLN A 164 0.94 8.63 13.04
C GLN A 164 1.12 8.62 14.55
N THR A 165 2.37 8.57 14.99
CA THR A 165 2.79 8.57 16.39
C THR A 165 3.69 9.75 16.72
N ASP A 166 3.79 10.09 18.00
CA ASP A 166 4.86 10.96 18.50
C ASP A 166 6.17 10.19 18.75
N SER A 167 7.19 10.89 19.25
CA SER A 167 8.51 10.32 19.59
C SER A 167 8.48 9.23 20.65
N GLU A 168 7.41 9.15 21.45
CA GLU A 168 7.21 8.10 22.45
C GLU A 168 6.38 6.92 21.92
N GLY A 169 6.01 6.94 20.63
CA GLY A 169 5.20 5.90 19.99
C GLY A 169 3.72 5.96 20.36
N ARG A 170 3.23 7.08 20.91
CA ARG A 170 1.80 7.26 21.21
C ARG A 170 1.08 7.69 19.94
N GLU A 171 -0.05 7.04 19.63
CA GLU A 171 -0.89 7.43 18.49
C GLU A 171 -1.37 8.88 18.65
N ILE A 172 -0.95 9.76 17.74
CA ILE A 172 -1.38 11.16 17.66
C ILE A 172 -2.45 11.36 16.58
N ASN A 173 -2.43 10.55 15.52
CA ASN A 173 -3.40 10.65 14.43
C ASN A 173 -3.50 9.35 13.62
N ARG A 174 -4.55 9.28 12.80
CA ARG A 174 -4.75 8.28 11.75
C ARG A 174 -5.09 9.00 10.45
N LEU A 175 -4.08 9.26 9.61
CA LEU A 175 -4.27 9.98 8.36
C LEU A 175 -5.08 9.14 7.37
N LEU A 176 -6.24 9.66 6.95
CA LEU A 176 -7.12 8.99 5.99
C LEU A 176 -6.53 9.05 4.56
N MET A 177 -6.39 7.88 3.94
CA MET A 177 -6.34 7.69 2.50
C MET A 177 -7.78 7.51 1.98
N PRO A 178 -8.40 8.54 1.39
CA PRO A 178 -9.82 8.50 1.05
C PRO A 178 -10.07 7.57 -0.14
N ILE A 179 -11.28 6.98 -0.16
CA ILE A 179 -11.73 6.12 -1.27
C ILE A 179 -11.82 6.90 -2.58
N ASP A 180 -12.30 8.14 -2.54
CA ASP A 180 -12.50 8.97 -3.72
C ASP A 180 -11.26 9.83 -3.97
N GLN A 181 -10.69 9.77 -5.18
CA GLN A 181 -9.49 10.52 -5.55
C GLN A 181 -9.63 12.03 -5.35
N GLU A 182 -10.80 12.59 -5.63
CA GLU A 182 -11.09 14.02 -5.44
C GLU A 182 -10.91 14.49 -3.99
N LYS A 183 -11.12 13.58 -3.02
CA LYS A 183 -10.98 13.87 -1.59
C LYS A 183 -9.54 13.78 -1.11
N ALA A 184 -8.61 13.31 -1.95
CA ALA A 184 -7.20 13.19 -1.59
C ALA A 184 -6.51 14.55 -1.41
N VAL A 185 -7.04 15.61 -2.03
CA VAL A 185 -6.47 16.97 -1.92
C VAL A 185 -6.56 17.52 -0.49
N ALA A 186 -7.65 17.25 0.24
CA ALA A 186 -7.87 17.76 1.59
C ALA A 186 -6.79 17.32 2.62
N PRO A 187 -6.39 16.05 2.69
CA PRO A 187 -5.22 15.61 3.49
C PRO A 187 -3.87 15.93 2.84
N HIS A 188 -3.84 16.84 1.86
CA HIS A 188 -2.67 17.33 1.14
C HIS A 188 -1.91 16.27 0.33
N PHE A 189 -2.63 15.31 -0.26
CA PHE A 189 -2.05 14.45 -1.28
C PHE A 189 -1.92 15.20 -2.61
N ALA A 190 -0.69 15.46 -3.02
CA ALA A 190 -0.36 16.04 -4.32
C ALA A 190 -0.26 14.95 -5.39
N LEU A 191 -0.88 15.19 -6.54
CA LEU A 191 -0.78 14.32 -7.71
C LEU A 191 0.67 14.30 -8.21
N GLN A 192 1.18 13.09 -8.42
CA GLN A 192 2.48 12.83 -9.02
C GLN A 192 2.31 12.22 -10.42
N GLY A 193 2.86 11.04 -10.66
CA GLY A 193 2.78 10.34 -11.94
C GLY A 193 1.80 9.19 -11.96
N CYS A 194 1.82 8.42 -13.05
CA CYS A 194 1.05 7.19 -13.19
C CYS A 194 1.94 6.06 -13.71
N GLY A 195 1.83 4.89 -13.10
CA GLY A 195 2.52 3.67 -13.53
C GLY A 195 1.53 2.65 -14.09
N GLU A 196 1.81 2.14 -15.29
CA GLU A 196 1.06 1.02 -15.86
C GLU A 196 1.15 -0.19 -14.92
N GLY A 197 0.00 -0.82 -14.64
CA GLY A 197 -0.12 -1.87 -13.65
C GLY A 197 0.03 -1.44 -12.18
N GLN A 198 0.20 -0.13 -11.92
CA GLN A 198 0.40 0.43 -10.58
C GLN A 198 -0.70 1.42 -10.17
N GLY A 199 -1.13 2.26 -11.10
CA GLY A 199 -2.10 3.34 -10.88
C GLY A 199 -1.46 4.72 -10.73
N ILE A 200 -2.33 5.69 -10.44
CA ILE A 200 -1.97 7.10 -10.26
C ILE A 200 -1.41 7.30 -8.85
N HIS A 201 -0.19 7.80 -8.76
CA HIS A 201 0.51 8.05 -7.52
C HIS A 201 0.20 9.43 -6.96
N TYR A 202 0.00 9.45 -5.65
CA TYR A 202 -0.23 10.64 -4.86
C TYR A 202 0.66 10.64 -3.62
N ASN A 203 1.28 11.77 -3.33
CA ASN A 203 2.24 11.93 -2.24
C ASN A 203 1.75 13.01 -1.29
N GLN A 204 1.81 12.75 0.02
CA GLN A 204 1.46 13.79 0.98
C GLN A 204 2.53 14.89 1.00
N ASN A 205 2.10 16.15 0.96
CA ASN A 205 2.93 17.35 1.15
C ASN A 205 4.19 17.39 0.26
N ARG A 206 4.15 16.77 -0.93
CA ARG A 206 5.31 16.70 -1.82
C ARG A 206 5.14 17.64 -3.02
N THR A 207 6.01 18.63 -3.06
CA THR A 207 6.19 19.57 -4.16
C THR A 207 7.67 19.59 -4.57
N PRO A 208 8.04 20.27 -5.68
CA PRO A 208 9.44 20.45 -6.04
C PRO A 208 10.30 21.14 -4.97
N ASP A 209 9.67 21.92 -4.08
CA ASP A 209 10.33 22.72 -3.05
C ASP A 209 10.35 22.04 -1.67
N THR A 210 9.67 20.91 -1.50
CA THR A 210 9.66 20.16 -0.24
C THR A 210 11.07 19.65 0.08
N PRO A 211 11.63 19.93 1.28
CA PRO A 211 12.90 19.35 1.70
C PRO A 211 12.82 17.81 1.71
N CYS A 212 13.89 17.13 1.28
CA CYS A 212 13.89 15.67 1.26
C CYS A 212 13.85 15.03 2.66
N GLU A 213 14.29 15.78 3.67
CA GLU A 213 14.22 15.42 5.08
C GLU A 213 12.76 15.26 5.56
N GLU A 214 11.82 15.91 4.87
CA GLU A 214 10.38 15.77 5.11
C GLU A 214 9.76 14.59 4.34
N PHE A 215 10.58 13.66 3.86
CA PHE A 215 10.12 12.47 3.16
C PHE A 215 9.13 11.66 4.00
N ARG A 216 7.90 11.56 3.48
CA ARG A 216 6.88 10.64 3.95
C ARG A 216 7.05 9.25 3.30
N PRO A 217 7.04 8.15 4.08
CA PRO A 217 7.40 6.81 3.62
C PRO A 217 6.24 6.04 2.96
N TYR A 218 5.40 6.74 2.22
CA TYR A 218 4.25 6.13 1.55
C TYR A 218 3.75 6.92 0.34
N PHE A 219 3.01 6.23 -0.51
CA PHE A 219 2.27 6.78 -1.66
C PHE A 219 0.85 6.22 -1.68
N VAL A 220 -0.12 7.00 -2.13
CA VAL A 220 -1.52 6.54 -2.32
C VAL A 220 -1.78 6.28 -3.80
N LEU A 221 -2.50 5.21 -4.11
CA LEU A 221 -2.73 4.77 -5.48
C LEU A 221 -4.22 4.84 -5.85
N TYR A 222 -4.52 5.51 -6.96
CA TYR A 222 -5.87 5.59 -7.53
C TYR A 222 -5.94 4.99 -8.92
N SER A 223 -7.10 4.40 -9.26
CA SER A 223 -7.39 3.97 -10.64
C SER A 223 -7.67 5.21 -11.51
N SER A 224 -7.06 5.24 -12.70
CA SER A 224 -7.31 6.30 -13.68
C SER A 224 -8.73 6.27 -14.24
N VAL A 225 -9.36 5.09 -14.31
CA VAL A 225 -10.72 4.88 -14.84
C VAL A 225 -11.77 5.16 -13.76
N THR A 226 -11.69 4.47 -12.62
CA THR A 226 -12.74 4.54 -11.59
C THR A 226 -12.58 5.72 -10.64
N LYS A 227 -11.39 6.35 -10.62
CA LYS A 227 -11.02 7.42 -9.67
C LYS A 227 -11.17 6.99 -8.19
N LYS A 228 -11.06 5.68 -7.93
CA LYS A 228 -11.14 5.09 -6.58
C LYS A 228 -9.77 4.60 -6.10
N LEU A 229 -9.61 4.58 -4.78
CA LEU A 229 -8.44 4.01 -4.09
C LEU A 229 -8.27 2.54 -4.50
N VAL A 230 -7.13 2.19 -5.07
CA VAL A 230 -6.80 0.81 -5.46
C VAL A 230 -5.73 0.18 -4.59
N GLY A 231 -4.97 1.01 -3.88
CA GLY A 231 -3.85 0.56 -3.07
C GLY A 231 -3.06 1.73 -2.48
N PHE A 232 -1.91 1.39 -1.94
CA PHE A 232 -0.90 2.32 -1.48
C PHE A 232 0.47 1.65 -1.60
N VAL A 233 1.53 2.41 -1.33
CA VAL A 233 2.91 1.93 -1.41
C VAL A 233 3.59 2.30 -0.11
N PHE A 234 4.31 1.36 0.50
CA PHE A 234 5.32 1.68 1.51
C PHE A 234 6.64 2.01 0.83
N SER A 235 7.41 2.92 1.39
CA SER A 235 8.72 3.29 0.84
C SER A 235 9.72 3.65 1.91
N SER A 236 10.99 3.36 1.64
CA SER A 236 12.08 3.68 2.55
C SER A 236 13.40 3.78 1.78
N PHE A 237 14.33 4.55 2.35
CA PHE A 237 15.71 4.61 1.89
C PHE A 237 16.57 3.73 2.79
N GLY A 238 17.44 2.92 2.21
CA GLY A 238 18.37 2.13 2.99
C GLY A 238 18.73 0.81 2.34
N GLU A 239 19.14 -0.15 3.17
CA GLU A 239 19.45 -1.50 2.71
C GLU A 239 18.16 -2.27 2.46
N VAL A 240 17.99 -2.78 1.24
CA VAL A 240 16.85 -3.63 0.91
C VAL A 240 16.88 -4.86 1.80
N PRO A 241 15.80 -5.15 2.55
CA PRO A 241 15.77 -6.30 3.41
C PRO A 241 16.04 -7.60 2.68
N SER A 242 16.94 -8.41 3.23
CA SER A 242 17.15 -9.80 2.77
C SER A 242 16.08 -10.68 3.41
N ALA A 243 14.93 -10.72 2.78
CA ALA A 243 13.80 -11.52 3.23
C ALA A 243 13.70 -12.83 2.46
N LYS A 244 13.20 -13.89 3.11
CA LYS A 244 12.96 -15.18 2.45
C LYS A 244 11.94 -15.04 1.32
N GLN A 245 10.94 -14.19 1.55
CA GLN A 245 9.99 -13.77 0.54
C GLN A 245 10.44 -12.42 0.00
N ASP A 246 10.51 -12.31 -1.33
CA ASP A 246 10.77 -11.04 -1.97
C ASP A 246 9.55 -10.14 -1.81
N TRP A 247 9.61 -9.14 -0.92
CA TRP A 247 8.52 -8.20 -0.63
C TRP A 247 8.68 -6.84 -1.31
N PHE A 248 9.91 -6.52 -1.74
CA PHE A 248 10.32 -5.17 -2.04
C PHE A 248 10.77 -5.04 -3.49
N ASP A 249 10.54 -3.86 -4.05
CA ASP A 249 10.91 -3.51 -5.41
C ASP A 249 11.91 -2.35 -5.34
N LEU A 250 12.99 -2.47 -6.09
CA LEU A 250 13.98 -1.41 -6.23
C LEU A 250 13.46 -0.34 -7.18
N MET A 251 13.43 0.90 -6.72
CA MET A 251 13.01 2.03 -7.55
C MET A 251 14.20 2.55 -8.36
N SER A 252 14.22 2.28 -9.67
CA SER A 252 15.21 2.91 -10.55
C SER A 252 14.96 4.42 -10.67
N ILE A 253 16.01 5.17 -10.99
CA ILE A 253 15.91 6.63 -11.21
C ILE A 253 14.91 6.97 -12.32
N TYR A 254 14.87 6.17 -13.39
CA TYR A 254 13.90 6.33 -14.47
C TYR A 254 12.46 6.17 -13.97
N GLN A 255 12.19 5.11 -13.19
CA GLN A 255 10.86 4.89 -12.60
C GLN A 255 10.49 6.03 -11.64
N LEU A 256 11.43 6.47 -10.79
CA LEU A 256 11.18 7.56 -9.85
C LEU A 256 10.80 8.85 -10.58
N LYS A 257 11.54 9.26 -11.62
CA LYS A 257 11.20 10.45 -12.42
C LYS A 257 9.85 10.34 -13.10
N LYS A 258 9.44 9.12 -13.52
CA LYS A 258 8.13 8.87 -14.13
C LYS A 258 6.99 8.91 -13.10
N LEU A 259 7.20 8.34 -11.91
CA LEU A 259 6.15 8.17 -10.90
C LEU A 259 6.05 9.34 -9.92
N ALA A 260 7.11 10.13 -9.77
CA ALA A 260 7.19 11.34 -8.95
C ALA A 260 7.76 12.54 -9.73
N PRO A 261 7.20 12.91 -10.90
CA PRO A 261 7.74 13.97 -11.76
C PRO A 261 7.66 15.37 -11.11
N ARG A 262 6.81 15.54 -10.08
CA ARG A 262 6.64 16.80 -9.33
C ARG A 262 7.23 16.71 -7.93
N GLY A 263 8.09 15.72 -7.68
CA GLY A 263 8.86 15.62 -6.45
C GLY A 263 10.09 16.53 -6.46
N PRO A 264 10.72 16.74 -5.29
CA PRO A 264 11.93 17.53 -5.21
C PRO A 264 13.11 16.79 -5.86
N ASN A 265 14.02 17.53 -6.48
CA ASN A 265 15.17 16.95 -7.19
C ASN A 265 16.06 16.12 -6.27
N CYS A 266 16.20 16.52 -4.99
CA CYS A 266 16.97 15.78 -4.01
C CYS A 266 16.46 14.34 -3.81
N LEU A 267 15.20 14.04 -4.16
CA LEU A 267 14.64 12.69 -4.04
C LEU A 267 15.32 11.74 -5.02
N VAL A 268 15.64 12.24 -6.21
CA VAL A 268 16.39 11.50 -7.23
C VAL A 268 17.81 11.23 -6.75
N ASP A 269 18.48 12.27 -6.25
CA ASP A 269 19.85 12.18 -5.73
C ASP A 269 19.93 11.19 -4.55
N TRP A 270 18.93 11.21 -3.66
CA TRP A 270 18.85 10.28 -2.53
C TRP A 270 18.53 8.85 -2.96
N ALA A 271 17.68 8.67 -3.97
CA ALA A 271 17.39 7.33 -4.48
C ALA A 271 18.63 6.68 -5.11
N GLU A 272 19.46 7.47 -5.78
CA GLU A 272 20.74 7.02 -6.34
C GLU A 272 21.76 6.71 -5.22
N LYS A 273 21.85 7.59 -4.23
CA LYS A 273 22.86 7.49 -3.17
C LYS A 273 22.54 6.47 -2.08
N TYR A 274 21.27 6.36 -1.70
CA TYR A 274 20.84 5.61 -0.51
C TYR A 274 19.93 4.43 -0.80
N THR A 275 19.63 4.16 -2.08
CA THR A 275 18.68 3.13 -2.51
C THR A 275 17.26 3.37 -2.00
N LEU A 276 16.35 3.72 -2.90
CA LEU A 276 14.92 3.75 -2.60
C LEU A 276 14.30 2.40 -2.95
N PHE A 277 13.68 1.76 -1.95
CA PHE A 277 12.89 0.55 -2.17
C PHE A 277 11.44 0.78 -1.75
N THR A 278 10.54 0.02 -2.37
CA THR A 278 9.11 0.16 -2.15
C THR A 278 8.43 -1.20 -2.00
N SER A 279 7.25 -1.21 -1.41
CA SER A 279 6.35 -2.37 -1.47
C SER A 279 4.94 -1.90 -1.72
N HIS A 280 4.38 -2.33 -2.85
CA HIS A 280 3.01 -1.99 -3.22
C HIS A 280 2.03 -2.87 -2.45
N VAL A 281 0.88 -2.30 -2.07
CA VAL A 281 -0.22 -2.99 -1.42
C VAL A 281 -1.50 -2.66 -2.17
N TYR A 282 -2.14 -3.68 -2.76
CA TYR A 282 -3.35 -3.53 -3.56
C TYR A 282 -4.56 -4.12 -2.88
N PHE A 283 -5.71 -3.47 -3.07
CA PHE A 283 -7.01 -3.93 -2.58
C PHE A 283 -7.86 -4.60 -3.67
N ILE A 284 -7.37 -4.63 -4.91
CA ILE A 284 -8.11 -5.07 -6.09
C ILE A 284 -7.56 -6.40 -6.63
N GLN A 285 -8.38 -7.12 -7.38
CA GLN A 285 -8.05 -8.47 -7.85
C GLN A 285 -6.98 -8.51 -8.96
N ARG A 286 -6.93 -7.48 -9.80
CA ARG A 286 -6.12 -7.45 -11.02
C ARG A 286 -5.38 -6.12 -11.15
N PRO A 287 -4.42 -5.82 -10.24
CA PRO A 287 -3.65 -4.58 -10.30
C PRO A 287 -2.86 -4.40 -11.60
N TRP A 288 -2.43 -5.49 -12.23
CA TRP A 288 -1.75 -5.48 -13.54
C TRP A 288 -2.61 -4.98 -14.71
N GLU A 289 -3.93 -4.80 -14.52
CA GLU A 289 -4.83 -4.22 -15.52
C GLU A 289 -5.04 -2.71 -15.32
N LEU A 290 -4.41 -2.09 -14.31
CA LEU A 290 -4.48 -0.65 -14.13
C LEU A 290 -3.78 0.06 -15.28
N THR A 291 -4.52 0.92 -15.97
CA THR A 291 -4.01 1.71 -17.10
C THR A 291 -3.69 3.14 -16.70
N CYS A 292 -2.80 3.80 -17.43
CA CYS A 292 -2.57 5.24 -17.31
C CYS A 292 -3.17 5.98 -18.51
N PRO A 293 -3.71 7.20 -18.32
CA PRO A 293 -4.15 8.01 -19.45
C PRO A 293 -2.95 8.39 -20.32
N GLY A 294 -3.15 8.35 -21.64
CA GLY A 294 -2.08 8.53 -22.64
C GLY A 294 -1.46 9.93 -22.69
N THR A 295 -1.95 10.89 -21.89
CA THR A 295 -1.31 12.20 -21.71
C THR A 295 -0.52 12.19 -20.40
N ALA A 296 0.77 12.53 -20.49
CA ALA A 296 1.62 12.70 -19.32
C ALA A 296 0.99 13.70 -18.33
N TYR A 297 0.97 13.32 -17.05
CA TYR A 297 0.62 14.20 -15.94
C TYR A 297 1.77 15.14 -15.62
#